data_AF-A0A239CM76-F1
#
_entry.id   AF-A0A239CM76-F1
#
_cell.length_a   1.000
_cell.length_b   1.000
_cell.length_c   1.000
_cell.angle_alpha   90.00
_cell.angle_beta   90.00
_cell.angle_gamma   90.00
#
_symmetry.space_group_name_H-M   'P 1'
#
loop_
_entity.id
_entity.type
_entity.pdbx_description
1 polymer ?
#
loop_
_entity_poly.entity_id
_entity_poly.type
_entity_poly.pdbx_seq_one_letter_code
_entity_poly.pdbx_strand_id
1 'polypeptide(L)'
;MSTALRSDEKRLNEMNRLSDMGHFPAMVNAGATFNVLATIAATWWVEARWPALAGAWVAAVLAVNLLPVVLLRLTIGPRTVYPRLAEMDFFRDQHKFSDWVYVAASADMAFWVLLTWTAAALDRRHIVLEALLAISALATFSPVILRVMRGRR
;
A
#
# COMPACT_ATOMS: atom_id res chain seq x y z
N MET A 1 -27.30 -18.52 -4.65
CA MET A 1 -27.49 -17.39 -3.71
C MET A 1 -26.16 -17.16 -3.01
N SER A 2 -25.40 -16.14 -3.38
CA SER A 2 -24.12 -15.81 -2.74
C SER A 2 -24.43 -15.06 -1.44
N THR A 3 -24.26 -15.72 -0.30
CA THR A 3 -24.19 -15.04 0.99
C THR A 3 -22.90 -14.23 0.97
N ALA A 4 -23.02 -12.93 0.70
CA ALA A 4 -21.92 -12.00 0.89
C ALA A 4 -21.46 -12.13 2.35
N LEU A 5 -20.34 -12.82 2.58
CA LEU A 5 -19.71 -12.93 3.89
C LEU A 5 -19.58 -11.52 4.46
N ARG A 6 -19.87 -11.36 5.75
CA ARG A 6 -19.57 -10.10 6.44
C ARG A 6 -18.08 -9.83 6.23
N SER A 7 -17.72 -8.61 5.87
CA SER A 7 -16.33 -8.25 5.54
C SER A 7 -15.35 -8.54 6.68
N ASP A 8 -15.85 -8.62 7.91
CA ASP A 8 -15.11 -8.97 9.13
C ASP A 8 -14.75 -10.47 9.20
N GLU A 9 -15.42 -11.33 8.42
CA GLU A 9 -15.22 -12.78 8.39
C GLU A 9 -14.33 -13.23 7.22
N LYS A 10 -14.08 -12.33 6.26
CA LYS A 10 -13.27 -12.64 5.08
C LYS A 10 -11.84 -12.99 5.46
N ARG A 11 -11.26 -13.91 4.70
CA ARG A 11 -9.84 -14.24 4.73
C ARG A 11 -9.07 -13.44 3.67
N LEU A 12 -7.75 -13.35 3.82
CA LEU A 12 -6.90 -12.57 2.91
C LEU A 12 -7.02 -12.94 1.43
N ASN A 13 -7.28 -14.22 1.12
CA ASN A 13 -7.47 -14.71 -0.26
C ASN A 13 -8.89 -14.47 -0.82
N GLU A 14 -9.84 -14.07 0.02
CA GLU A 14 -11.25 -13.84 -0.33
C GLU A 14 -11.56 -12.36 -0.57
N MET A 15 -10.55 -11.49 -0.48
CA MET A 15 -10.69 -10.08 -0.76
C MET A 15 -11.14 -9.88 -2.21
N ASN A 16 -12.16 -9.05 -2.41
CA ASN A 16 -12.69 -8.76 -3.74
C ASN A 16 -13.12 -7.30 -3.94
N ARG A 17 -12.95 -6.46 -2.90
CA ARG A 17 -13.28 -5.03 -2.94
C ARG A 17 -12.25 -4.22 -2.19
N LEU A 18 -11.99 -2.98 -2.63
CA LEU A 18 -11.12 -2.03 -1.92
C LEU A 18 -11.61 -1.76 -0.49
N SER A 19 -12.93 -1.77 -0.27
CA SER A 19 -13.52 -1.63 1.07
C SER A 19 -13.09 -2.72 2.05
N ASP A 20 -12.64 -3.88 1.56
CA ASP A 20 -12.17 -4.97 2.42
C ASP A 20 -10.89 -4.58 3.17
N MET A 21 -10.01 -3.76 2.56
CA MET A 21 -8.80 -3.22 3.19
C MET A 21 -9.13 -2.35 4.41
N GLY A 22 -10.34 -1.80 4.44
CA GLY A 22 -10.90 -1.08 5.58
C GLY A 22 -11.06 -1.90 6.86
N HIS A 23 -10.76 -3.20 6.85
CA HIS A 23 -10.80 -4.10 8.02
C HIS A 23 -9.41 -4.50 8.53
N PHE A 24 -8.34 -4.09 7.84
CA PHE A 24 -6.98 -4.40 8.29
C PHE A 24 -6.67 -3.79 9.66
N PRO A 25 -5.80 -4.41 10.47
CA PRO A 25 -5.30 -3.82 11.70
C PRO A 25 -4.70 -2.43 11.48
N ALA A 26 -4.79 -1.57 12.49
CA ALA A 26 -4.21 -0.22 12.41
C ALA A 26 -2.70 -0.26 12.13
N MET A 27 -1.98 -1.23 12.71
CA MET A 27 -0.55 -1.43 12.48
C MET A 27 -0.21 -1.76 11.02
N VAL A 28 -1.07 -2.52 10.34
CA VAL A 28 -0.91 -2.82 8.91
C VAL A 28 -1.04 -1.56 8.08
N ASN A 29 -2.07 -0.76 8.36
CA ASN A 29 -2.27 0.53 7.69
C ASN A 29 -1.09 1.48 7.96
N ALA A 30 -0.59 1.53 9.20
CA ALA A 30 0.59 2.33 9.55
C ALA A 30 1.83 1.90 8.77
N GLY A 31 2.06 0.59 8.61
CA GLY A 31 3.15 0.06 7.78
C GLY A 31 3.02 0.46 6.30
N ALA A 32 1.82 0.34 5.73
CA ALA A 32 1.55 0.77 4.36
C ALA A 32 1.73 2.30 4.19
N THR A 33 1.22 3.10 5.13
CA THR A 33 1.42 4.56 5.12
C THR A 33 2.89 4.92 5.21
N PHE A 34 3.64 4.31 6.14
CA PHE A 34 5.08 4.55 6.26
C PHE A 34 5.82 4.24 4.96
N ASN A 35 5.47 3.14 4.30
CA ASN A 35 6.08 2.75 3.02
C ASN A 35 5.83 3.78 1.91
N VAL A 36 4.61 4.33 1.82
CA VAL A 36 4.29 5.42 0.88
C VAL A 36 5.09 6.68 1.22
N LEU A 37 5.15 7.09 2.49
CA LEU A 37 5.89 8.29 2.91
C LEU A 37 7.40 8.16 2.61
N ALA A 38 7.98 7.01 2.91
CA ALA A 38 9.38 6.71 2.60
C ALA A 38 9.64 6.73 1.08
N THR A 39 8.70 6.21 0.29
CA THR A 39 8.77 6.21 -1.18
C THR A 39 8.72 7.62 -1.74
N ILE A 40 7.84 8.49 -1.22
CA ILE A 40 7.75 9.91 -1.61
C ILE A 40 9.06 10.61 -1.28
N ALA A 41 9.56 10.46 -0.05
CA ALA A 41 10.82 11.06 0.35
C ALA A 41 11.96 10.60 -0.55
N ALA A 42 12.13 9.30 -0.77
CA ALA A 42 13.18 8.75 -1.64
C ALA A 42 13.05 9.27 -3.08
N THR A 43 11.83 9.32 -3.63
CA THR A 43 11.57 9.83 -4.98
C THR A 43 11.98 11.30 -5.12
N TRP A 44 11.68 12.13 -4.12
CA TRP A 44 12.08 13.54 -4.09
C TRP A 44 13.60 13.76 -4.18
N TRP A 45 14.37 12.86 -3.55
CA TRP A 45 15.83 12.87 -3.60
C TRP A 45 16.38 12.31 -4.92
N VAL A 46 15.80 11.21 -5.43
CA VAL A 46 16.23 10.55 -6.66
C VAL A 46 15.99 11.45 -7.88
N GLU A 47 14.83 12.08 -7.97
CA GLU A 47 14.49 12.98 -9.08
C GLU A 47 15.53 14.10 -9.23
N ALA A 48 15.99 14.66 -8.11
CA ALA A 48 16.99 15.74 -8.08
C ALA A 48 18.32 15.34 -8.75
N ARG A 49 18.67 14.06 -8.66
CA ARG A 49 19.96 13.53 -9.10
C ARG A 49 19.88 12.89 -10.47
N TRP A 50 18.73 12.30 -10.82
CA TRP A 50 18.50 11.55 -12.03
C TRP A 50 17.10 11.80 -12.64
N PRO A 51 16.80 13.03 -13.11
CA PRO A 51 15.45 13.45 -13.51
C PRO A 51 14.90 12.70 -14.74
N ALA A 52 15.77 12.07 -15.55
CA ALA A 52 15.37 11.29 -16.72
C ALA A 52 14.92 9.84 -16.40
N LEU A 53 15.03 9.39 -15.14
CA LEU A 53 14.83 7.99 -14.77
C LEU A 53 13.45 7.66 -14.17
N ALA A 54 12.42 8.47 -14.42
CA ALA A 54 11.10 8.28 -13.81
C ALA A 54 10.56 6.85 -13.98
N GLY A 55 10.57 6.34 -15.21
CA GLY A 55 10.10 4.98 -15.51
C GLY A 55 10.94 3.89 -14.84
N ALA A 56 12.27 4.04 -14.84
CA ALA A 56 13.17 3.08 -14.20
C ALA A 56 13.02 3.09 -12.68
N TRP A 57 12.77 4.26 -12.09
CA TRP A 57 12.54 4.40 -10.65
C TRP A 57 11.21 3.79 -10.22
N VAL A 58 10.12 3.99 -10.99
CA VAL A 58 8.85 3.29 -10.76
C VAL A 58 9.08 1.78 -10.78
N ALA A 59 9.77 1.25 -11.81
CA ALA A 59 10.06 -0.18 -11.90
C ALA A 59 10.90 -0.68 -10.69
N ALA A 60 11.89 0.10 -10.24
CA ALA A 60 12.71 -0.24 -9.08
C ALA A 60 11.88 -0.27 -7.78
N VAL A 61 11.06 0.75 -7.53
CA VAL A 61 10.17 0.81 -6.35
C VAL A 61 9.20 -0.37 -6.35
N LEU A 62 8.58 -0.68 -7.49
CA LEU A 62 7.67 -1.82 -7.61
C LEU A 62 8.41 -3.15 -7.38
N ALA A 63 9.61 -3.31 -7.95
CA ALA A 63 10.42 -4.51 -7.74
C ALA A 63 10.78 -4.70 -6.26
N VAL A 64 11.23 -3.65 -5.57
CA VAL A 64 11.55 -3.70 -4.14
C VAL A 64 10.34 -4.07 -3.29
N ASN A 65 9.16 -3.57 -3.64
CA ASN A 65 7.92 -3.86 -2.91
C ASN A 65 7.37 -5.27 -3.19
N LEU A 66 7.44 -5.72 -4.45
CA LEU A 66 6.84 -6.99 -4.87
C LEU A 66 7.78 -8.19 -4.69
N LEU A 67 9.10 -8.01 -4.77
CA LEU A 67 10.03 -9.13 -4.70
C LEU A 67 9.90 -9.96 -3.41
N PRO A 68 9.85 -9.36 -2.19
CA PRO A 68 9.65 -10.14 -0.97
C PRO A 68 8.34 -10.93 -0.99
N VAL A 69 7.27 -10.31 -1.51
CA VAL A 69 5.95 -10.94 -1.64
C VAL A 69 6.00 -12.12 -2.60
N VAL A 70 6.60 -11.94 -3.78
CA VAL A 70 6.74 -13.00 -4.80
C VAL A 70 7.52 -14.18 -4.24
N LEU A 71 8.65 -13.92 -3.57
CA LEU A 71 9.46 -14.97 -2.94
C LEU A 71 8.68 -15.74 -1.86
N LEU A 72 7.95 -15.02 -1.00
CA LEU A 72 7.12 -15.65 0.03
C LEU A 72 5.95 -16.44 -0.58
N ARG A 73 5.39 -15.98 -1.70
CA ARG A 73 4.31 -16.69 -2.40
C ARG A 73 4.72 -18.06 -2.95
N LEU A 74 6.00 -18.26 -3.26
CA LEU A 74 6.52 -19.58 -3.66
C LEU A 74 6.37 -20.63 -2.54
N THR A 75 6.16 -20.19 -1.30
CA THR A 75 5.95 -21.08 -0.14
C THR A 75 4.47 -21.47 0.06
N ILE A 76 3.54 -20.88 -0.70
CA ILE A 76 2.11 -21.20 -0.59
C ILE A 76 1.87 -22.59 -1.18
N GLY A 77 1.38 -23.49 -0.32
CA GLY A 77 0.93 -24.83 -0.70
C GLY A 77 -0.51 -25.13 -0.27
N PRO A 78 -0.99 -26.36 -0.52
CA PRO A 78 -2.37 -26.78 -0.22
C PRO A 78 -2.76 -26.69 1.27
N ARG A 79 -1.79 -26.66 2.18
CA ARG A 79 -2.00 -26.56 3.64
C ARG A 79 -1.89 -25.13 4.18
N THR A 80 -1.76 -24.13 3.31
CA THR A 80 -1.57 -22.74 3.74
C THR A 80 -2.81 -22.22 4.45
N VAL A 81 -2.61 -21.67 5.65
CA VAL A 81 -3.67 -21.01 6.41
C VAL A 81 -3.71 -19.53 6.05
N TYR A 82 -4.89 -19.08 5.61
CA TYR A 82 -5.21 -17.69 5.34
C TYR A 82 -5.92 -17.08 6.55
N PRO A 83 -5.30 -16.14 7.29
CA PRO A 83 -5.96 -15.50 8.42
C PRO A 83 -7.13 -14.62 7.96
N ARG A 84 -7.99 -14.25 8.90
CA ARG A 84 -9.02 -13.23 8.67
C ARG A 84 -8.40 -11.86 8.48
N LEU A 85 -9.11 -10.96 7.81
CA LEU A 85 -8.61 -9.60 7.56
C LEU A 85 -8.26 -8.83 8.84
N ALA A 86 -9.00 -9.05 9.93
CA ALA A 86 -8.76 -8.38 11.22
C ALA A 86 -7.60 -8.99 12.03
N GLU A 87 -7.16 -10.19 11.67
CA GLU A 87 -6.15 -10.98 12.41
C GLU A 87 -4.79 -11.02 11.70
N MET A 88 -4.68 -10.38 10.53
CA MET A 88 -3.45 -10.45 9.73
C MET A 88 -2.25 -9.79 10.42
N ASP A 89 -1.09 -10.39 10.25
CA ASP A 89 0.20 -9.77 10.56
C ASP A 89 0.81 -9.20 9.27
N PHE A 90 1.21 -7.93 9.30
CA PHE A 90 1.75 -7.23 8.13
C PHE A 90 2.92 -7.97 7.48
N PHE A 91 3.91 -8.37 8.28
CA PHE A 91 5.15 -8.94 7.76
C PHE A 91 4.97 -10.40 7.36
N ARG A 92 4.16 -11.14 8.13
CA ARG A 92 3.96 -12.57 7.92
C ARG A 92 2.96 -12.89 6.84
N ASP A 93 1.89 -12.09 6.70
CA ASP A 93 0.74 -12.48 5.88
C ASP A 93 0.54 -11.65 4.60
N GLN A 94 1.35 -10.60 4.38
CA GLN A 94 1.26 -9.75 3.17
C GLN A 94 1.30 -10.52 1.85
N HIS A 95 1.92 -11.70 1.80
CA HIS A 95 2.05 -12.52 0.60
C HIS A 95 0.80 -13.37 0.30
N LYS A 96 -0.16 -13.39 1.22
CA LYS A 96 -1.38 -14.20 1.16
C LYS A 96 -2.61 -13.45 0.66
N PHE A 97 -2.50 -12.15 0.37
CA PHE A 97 -3.59 -11.39 -0.24
C PHE A 97 -3.96 -11.94 -1.63
N SER A 98 -5.18 -11.68 -2.08
CA SER A 98 -5.59 -11.90 -3.47
C SER A 98 -4.78 -11.06 -4.46
N ASP A 99 -4.59 -11.56 -5.69
CA ASP A 99 -3.68 -10.96 -6.68
C ASP A 99 -4.00 -9.50 -7.02
N TRP A 100 -5.28 -9.17 -7.14
CA TRP A 100 -5.73 -7.81 -7.45
C TRP A 100 -5.29 -6.78 -6.39
N VAL A 101 -5.07 -7.21 -5.13
CA VAL A 101 -4.60 -6.33 -4.05
C VAL A 101 -3.19 -5.83 -4.35
N TYR A 102 -2.31 -6.68 -4.92
CA TYR A 102 -0.97 -6.23 -5.33
C TYR A 102 -1.03 -5.34 -6.55
N VAL A 103 -1.98 -5.56 -7.47
CA VAL A 103 -2.19 -4.66 -8.60
C VAL A 103 -2.62 -3.27 -8.09
N ALA A 104 -3.58 -3.22 -7.16
CA ALA A 104 -4.01 -1.97 -6.53
C ALA A 104 -2.87 -1.29 -5.75
N ALA A 105 -2.12 -2.03 -4.94
CA ALA A 105 -0.98 -1.50 -4.19
C ALA A 105 0.15 -1.00 -5.12
N SER A 106 0.40 -1.70 -6.23
CA SER A 106 1.38 -1.28 -7.24
C SER A 106 0.94 -0.01 -7.96
N ALA A 107 -0.35 0.10 -8.30
CA ALA A 107 -0.91 1.30 -8.90
C ALA A 107 -0.83 2.51 -7.95
N ASP A 108 -1.14 2.33 -6.67
CA ASP A 108 -1.00 3.36 -5.64
C ASP A 108 0.45 3.82 -5.51
N MET A 109 1.41 2.89 -5.43
CA MET A 109 2.84 3.23 -5.38
C MET A 109 3.30 3.97 -6.64
N ALA A 110 2.95 3.49 -7.83
CA ALA A 110 3.30 4.16 -9.07
C ALA A 110 2.71 5.57 -9.15
N PHE A 111 1.47 5.76 -8.69
CA PHE A 111 0.83 7.07 -8.59
C PHE A 111 1.63 8.02 -7.71
N TRP A 112 1.99 7.62 -6.48
CA TRP A 112 2.74 8.49 -5.57
C TRP A 112 4.14 8.81 -6.07
N VAL A 113 4.82 7.84 -6.69
CA VAL A 113 6.12 8.07 -7.33
C VAL A 113 5.99 9.11 -8.45
N LEU A 114 5.07 8.91 -9.40
CA LEU A 114 4.92 9.81 -10.54
C LEU A 114 4.45 11.20 -10.11
N LEU A 115 3.50 11.30 -9.18
CA LEU A 115 3.04 12.58 -8.64
C LEU A 115 4.19 13.35 -7.96
N THR A 116 4.98 12.65 -7.13
CA THR A 116 6.13 13.26 -6.46
C THR A 116 7.19 13.69 -7.47
N TRP A 117 7.45 12.85 -8.47
CA TRP A 117 8.40 13.17 -9.54
C TRP A 117 7.97 14.43 -10.30
N THR A 118 6.72 14.51 -10.72
CA THR A 118 6.17 15.68 -11.41
C THR A 118 6.22 16.92 -10.53
N ALA A 119 5.82 16.82 -9.26
CA ALA A 119 5.87 17.94 -8.33
C ALA A 119 7.30 18.45 -8.11
N ALA A 120 8.25 17.54 -7.90
CA ALA A 120 9.67 17.87 -7.73
C ALA A 120 10.27 18.52 -9.00
N ALA A 121 9.89 18.05 -10.19
CA ALA A 121 10.34 18.63 -11.45
C ALA A 121 9.80 20.06 -11.68
N LEU A 122 8.63 20.39 -11.10
CA LEU A 122 8.01 21.72 -11.23
C LEU A 122 8.47 22.69 -10.14
N ASP A 123 8.57 22.23 -8.89
CA ASP A 123 8.88 23.06 -7.73
C ASP A 123 9.53 22.25 -6.61
N ARG A 124 10.80 22.55 -6.32
CA ARG A 124 11.61 21.85 -5.30
C ARG A 124 11.61 22.50 -3.92
N ARG A 125 10.67 23.40 -3.61
CA ARG A 125 10.55 23.97 -2.25
C ARG A 125 10.14 22.88 -1.26
N HIS A 126 10.70 22.93 -0.05
CA HIS A 126 10.40 21.98 1.03
C HIS A 126 8.91 21.88 1.37
N ILE A 127 8.18 22.99 1.24
CA ILE A 127 6.73 23.03 1.48
C ILE A 127 5.93 22.12 0.52
N VAL A 128 6.42 21.90 -0.70
CA VAL A 128 5.78 20.98 -1.66
C VAL A 128 5.96 19.53 -1.20
N LEU A 129 7.15 19.16 -0.74
CA LEU A 129 7.40 17.85 -0.14
C LEU A 129 6.55 17.63 1.11
N GLU A 130 6.51 18.61 2.02
CA GLU A 130 5.69 18.54 3.24
C GLU A 130 4.21 18.36 2.90
N ALA A 131 3.70 19.10 1.90
CA ALA A 131 2.32 18.95 1.44
C ALA A 131 2.06 17.55 0.86
N LEU A 132 2.96 17.01 0.03
CA LEU A 132 2.82 15.64 -0.50
C LEU A 132 2.83 14.59 0.60
N LEU A 133 3.71 14.72 1.59
CA LEU A 133 3.76 13.84 2.75
C LEU A 133 2.49 13.92 3.59
N ALA A 134 1.97 15.13 3.83
CA ALA A 134 0.72 15.30 4.57
C ALA A 134 -0.50 14.72 3.83
N ILE A 135 -0.62 15.01 2.52
CA ILE A 135 -1.73 14.51 1.68
C ILE A 135 -1.68 12.99 1.60
N SER A 136 -0.51 12.41 1.33
CA SER A 136 -0.36 10.95 1.27
C SER A 136 -0.62 10.27 2.62
N ALA A 137 -0.13 10.83 3.73
CA ALA A 137 -0.45 10.32 5.07
C ALA A 137 -1.97 10.27 5.30
N LEU A 138 -2.69 11.36 4.99
CA LEU A 138 -4.14 11.41 5.13
C LEU A 138 -4.87 10.43 4.19
N ALA A 139 -4.43 10.33 2.93
CA ALA A 139 -5.04 9.46 1.95
C ALA A 139 -4.85 7.98 2.33
N THR A 140 -3.62 7.56 2.62
CA THR A 140 -3.28 6.16 2.92
C THR A 140 -3.78 5.73 4.30
N PHE A 141 -3.86 6.65 5.28
CA PHE A 141 -4.39 6.35 6.61
C PHE A 141 -5.91 6.57 6.74
N SER A 142 -6.56 7.08 5.70
CA SER A 142 -8.01 7.33 5.68
C SER A 142 -8.88 6.14 6.10
N PRO A 143 -8.56 4.86 5.80
CA PRO A 143 -9.40 3.75 6.25
C PRO A 143 -9.50 3.65 7.77
N VAL A 144 -8.41 3.94 8.48
CA VAL A 144 -8.37 3.94 9.96
C VAL A 144 -9.16 5.14 10.50
N ILE A 145 -8.91 6.34 9.95
CA ILE A 145 -9.60 7.57 10.36
C ILE A 145 -11.12 7.41 10.21
N LEU A 146 -11.56 6.94 9.04
CA LEU A 146 -12.97 6.73 8.74
C LEU A 146 -13.60 5.65 9.63
N ARG A 147 -12.85 4.60 9.99
CA ARG A 147 -13.32 3.56 10.91
C ARG A 147 -13.59 4.11 12.31
N VAL A 148 -12.64 4.90 12.84
CA VAL A 148 -12.76 5.58 14.14
C VAL A 148 -13.93 6.57 14.14
N MET A 149 -14.08 7.40 13.10
CA MET A 149 -15.18 8.36 12.97
C MET A 149 -16.55 7.69 12.90
N ARG A 150 -16.63 6.47 12.36
CA ARG A 150 -17.87 5.67 12.26
C ARG A 150 -18.17 4.86 13.51
N GLY A 151 -17.36 4.95 14.56
CA GLY A 151 -17.57 4.26 15.83
C GLY A 151 -17.41 2.73 15.78
N ARG A 152 -16.82 2.18 14.70
CA ARG A 152 -16.47 0.75 14.62
C ARG A 152 -15.09 0.59 15.26
N ARG A 153 -15.04 0.08 16.50
CA ARG A 153 -13.77 -0.29 17.15
C ARG A 153 -13.36 -1.69 16.71
#